data_AF-A0A8T5GV23-F1
#
_entry.id   AF-A0A8T5GV23-F1
#
_cell.length_a   1.000
_cell.length_b   1.000
_cell.length_c   1.000
_cell.angle_alpha   90.00
_cell.angle_beta   90.00
_cell.angle_gamma   90.00
#
_symmetry.space_group_name_H-M   'P 1'
#
loop_
_entity.id
_entity.type
_entity.pdbx_description
1 polymer ?
#
loop_
_entity_poly.entity_id
_entity_poly.type
_entity_poly.pdbx_seq_one_letter_code
_entity_poly.pdbx_strand_id
1 'polypeptide(L)'
;MTMSGILHPAEGSFWAEELLFTNNATVVLLLSILVIAIITRIGVMALAPRMLRKIVKSDSIQTKTIRDSDKALGTAAGAGVALFLLNTLIEMMEETVTSIDLPDVAIQVVPNILQFIFAISLVVWAFRLVSIVQDVVGLLDNDDELDGSERTLISAVESMLRFAIVFIGSVFVADALGFNLTSLVAGLGISGLALALAAKDTISNLFGATTVLLDRPFKIGDWIIVDAVEGEVVEISLRTTLVRTAADTIVTVPNANLVNTPVENFGKRRWRRWQTTLHLDLNSDPAKVSNFCEKVMASIEESPVTVKPESSWCQVSMLTATSLDISVNLYWDVAGGAPERKAKEDLVLGIMQLAKDNDLSFYDPRMVQAS
;
A
#
# COMPACT_ATOMS: atom_id res chain seq x y z
N MET A 1 58.41 -0.81 5.00
CA MET A 1 58.18 -2.22 4.62
C MET A 1 57.26 -2.18 3.41
N THR A 2 57.80 -2.36 2.21
CA THR A 2 57.02 -2.18 0.97
C THR A 2 56.18 -3.44 0.72
N MET A 3 54.91 -3.28 0.36
CA MET A 3 53.98 -4.35 0.02
C MET A 3 54.57 -5.34 -1.01
N SER A 4 55.45 -4.83 -1.89
CA SER A 4 56.19 -5.61 -2.89
C SER A 4 57.07 -6.72 -2.32
N GLY A 5 57.67 -6.53 -1.12
CA GLY A 5 58.55 -7.53 -0.51
C GLY A 5 57.81 -8.68 0.18
N ILE A 6 56.51 -8.50 0.45
CA ILE A 6 55.64 -9.54 1.03
C ILE A 6 54.98 -10.37 -0.09
N LEU A 7 54.59 -9.72 -1.20
CA LEU A 7 53.97 -10.39 -2.36
C LEU A 7 55.00 -11.13 -3.26
N HIS A 8 56.24 -10.64 -3.29
CA HIS A 8 57.37 -11.25 -3.99
C HIS A 8 58.57 -11.37 -3.04
N PRO A 9 58.55 -12.34 -2.12
CA PRO A 9 59.66 -12.55 -1.20
C PRO A 9 60.91 -13.00 -1.98
N ALA A 10 62.03 -12.31 -1.77
CA ALA A 10 63.31 -12.70 -2.34
C ALA A 10 63.76 -14.06 -1.78
N GLU A 11 64.39 -14.90 -2.60
CA GLU A 11 64.97 -16.18 -2.16
C GLU A 11 65.92 -15.96 -0.96
N GLY A 12 65.74 -16.75 0.10
CA GLY A 12 66.51 -16.63 1.35
C GLY A 12 66.09 -15.49 2.28
N SER A 13 65.03 -14.74 1.97
CA SER A 13 64.43 -13.78 2.89
C SER A 13 63.50 -14.47 3.90
N PHE A 14 63.31 -13.86 5.07
CA PHE A 14 62.35 -14.31 6.09
C PHE A 14 60.96 -14.64 5.51
N TRP A 15 60.53 -13.94 4.46
CA TRP A 15 59.21 -14.09 3.84
C TRP A 15 59.09 -15.35 2.98
N ALA A 16 60.21 -15.87 2.48
CA ALA A 16 60.28 -17.08 1.67
C ALA A 16 60.53 -18.36 2.51
N GLU A 17 60.82 -18.23 3.81
CA GLU A 17 60.98 -19.38 4.69
C GLU A 17 59.67 -20.16 4.82
N GLU A 18 59.77 -21.50 4.70
CA GLU A 18 58.64 -22.41 4.88
C GLU A 18 58.27 -22.57 6.36
N LEU A 19 56.99 -22.39 6.65
CA LEU A 19 56.37 -22.59 7.96
C LEU A 19 55.00 -23.23 7.75
N LEU A 20 54.79 -24.43 8.32
CA LEU A 20 53.50 -25.15 8.29
C LEU A 20 52.90 -25.30 6.87
N PHE A 21 53.56 -26.09 6.01
CA PHE A 21 53.09 -26.38 4.63
C PHE A 21 52.87 -25.15 3.73
N THR A 22 53.33 -23.97 4.14
CA THR A 22 53.19 -22.68 3.43
C THR A 22 54.42 -21.81 3.72
N ASN A 23 54.49 -20.59 3.18
CA ASN A 23 55.56 -19.64 3.53
C ASN A 23 55.13 -18.59 4.57
N ASN A 24 56.12 -17.97 5.22
CA ASN A 24 55.90 -16.92 6.22
C ASN A 24 55.07 -15.74 5.70
N ALA A 25 55.19 -15.39 4.41
CA ALA A 25 54.35 -14.36 3.79
C ALA A 25 52.85 -14.71 3.82
N THR A 26 52.51 -15.95 3.45
CA THR A 26 51.13 -16.45 3.47
C THR A 26 50.56 -16.46 4.89
N VAL A 27 51.33 -16.94 5.86
CA VAL A 27 50.90 -16.97 7.27
C VAL A 27 50.61 -15.57 7.80
N VAL A 28 51.47 -14.59 7.50
CA VAL A 28 51.26 -13.20 7.93
C VAL A 28 50.02 -12.59 7.26
N LEU A 29 49.77 -12.87 5.98
CA LEU A 29 48.58 -12.41 5.28
C LEU A 29 47.30 -13.02 5.89
N LEU A 30 47.27 -14.33 6.15
CA LEU A 30 46.13 -14.98 6.81
C LEU A 30 45.87 -14.43 8.22
N LEU A 31 46.93 -14.20 9.02
CA LEU A 31 46.81 -13.58 10.34
C LEU A 31 46.29 -12.15 10.25
N SER A 32 46.71 -11.38 9.24
CA SER A 32 46.20 -10.03 9.01
C SER A 32 44.72 -10.02 8.64
N ILE A 33 44.27 -10.95 7.79
CA ILE A 33 42.85 -11.14 7.45
C ILE A 33 42.06 -11.48 8.72
N LEU A 34 42.57 -12.39 9.55
CA LEU A 34 41.92 -12.76 10.80
C LEU A 34 41.81 -11.58 11.78
N VAL A 35 42.88 -10.79 11.93
CA VAL A 35 42.90 -9.59 12.78
C VAL A 35 41.90 -8.57 12.26
N ILE A 36 41.87 -8.30 10.95
CA ILE A 36 40.90 -7.39 10.34
C ILE A 36 39.48 -7.90 10.57
N ALA A 37 39.22 -9.19 10.40
CA ALA A 37 37.92 -9.79 10.65
C ALA A 37 37.46 -9.64 12.11
N ILE A 38 38.37 -9.83 13.07
CA ILE A 38 38.09 -9.63 14.51
C ILE A 38 37.81 -8.15 14.81
N ILE A 39 38.62 -7.23 14.26
CA ILE A 39 38.41 -5.79 14.42
C ILE A 39 37.06 -5.38 13.85
N THR A 40 36.72 -5.84 12.64
CA THR A 40 35.41 -5.61 12.02
C THR A 40 34.29 -6.15 12.88
N ARG A 41 34.41 -7.39 13.37
CA ARG A 41 33.43 -8.01 14.26
C ARG A 41 33.18 -7.17 15.51
N ILE A 42 34.24 -6.74 16.19
CA ILE A 42 34.15 -5.92 17.41
C ILE A 42 33.59 -4.53 17.08
N GLY A 43 34.04 -3.92 15.98
CA GLY A 43 33.59 -2.61 15.53
C GLY A 43 32.09 -2.59 15.23
N VAL A 44 31.59 -3.60 14.51
CA VAL A 44 30.17 -3.76 14.20
C VAL A 44 29.35 -4.05 15.46
N MET A 45 29.83 -4.91 16.36
CA MET A 45 29.18 -5.13 17.67
C MET A 45 29.07 -3.85 18.49
N ALA A 46 30.08 -2.98 18.45
CA ALA A 46 30.06 -1.72 19.17
C ALA A 46 29.19 -0.64 18.49
N LEU A 47 29.07 -0.66 17.16
CA LEU A 47 28.36 0.34 16.38
C LEU A 47 26.86 0.02 16.23
N ALA A 48 26.50 -1.24 15.98
CA ALA A 48 25.14 -1.63 15.67
C ALA A 48 24.13 -1.27 16.76
N PRO A 49 24.39 -1.53 18.07
CA PRO A 49 23.48 -1.09 19.13
C PRO A 49 23.33 0.43 19.20
N ARG A 50 24.39 1.19 18.91
CA ARG A 50 24.35 2.67 18.92
C ARG A 50 23.46 3.24 17.81
N MET A 51 23.50 2.62 16.63
CA MET A 51 22.64 3.00 15.51
C MET A 51 21.18 2.63 15.80
N LEU A 52 20.94 1.41 16.28
CA LEU A 52 19.60 0.94 16.63
C LEU A 52 18.97 1.78 17.75
N ARG A 53 19.76 2.26 18.72
CA ARG A 53 19.28 3.15 19.79
C ARG A 53 18.77 4.51 19.30
N LYS A 54 19.23 5.01 18.14
CA LYS A 54 18.67 6.23 17.55
C LYS A 54 17.25 6.02 17.01
N ILE A 55 16.93 4.79 16.64
CA ILE A 55 15.66 4.42 16.01
C ILE A 55 14.67 3.90 17.06
N VAL A 56 15.15 3.10 18.02
CA VAL A 56 14.33 2.46 19.07
C VAL A 56 14.55 3.18 20.40
N LYS A 57 13.55 3.96 20.84
CA LYS A 57 13.64 4.82 22.04
C LYS A 57 13.25 4.14 23.36
N SER A 58 12.64 2.95 23.35
CA SER A 58 12.19 2.30 24.59
C SER A 58 13.28 1.47 25.26
N ASP A 59 13.41 1.60 26.59
CA ASP A 59 14.42 0.94 27.42
C ASP A 59 14.14 -0.55 27.66
N SER A 60 12.88 -1.02 27.51
CA SER A 60 12.53 -2.45 27.65
C SER A 60 13.05 -3.30 26.49
N ILE A 61 12.98 -2.78 25.26
CA ILE A 61 13.46 -3.40 24.01
C ILE A 61 14.99 -3.48 23.98
N GLN A 62 15.65 -2.53 24.64
CA GLN A 62 17.11 -2.34 24.56
C GLN A 62 17.93 -3.48 25.16
N THR A 63 17.41 -4.26 26.11
CA THR A 63 18.27 -5.08 26.98
C THR A 63 18.41 -6.55 26.58
N LYS A 64 17.41 -7.16 25.92
CA LYS A 64 17.48 -8.57 25.51
C LYS A 64 17.70 -8.75 24.02
N THR A 65 16.85 -8.17 23.18
CA THR A 65 16.86 -8.44 21.73
C THR A 65 18.04 -7.76 21.01
N ILE A 66 18.27 -6.47 21.27
CA ILE A 66 19.34 -5.69 20.61
C ILE A 66 20.74 -6.18 21.02
N ARG A 67 20.94 -6.47 22.32
CA ARG A 67 22.22 -6.92 22.91
C ARG A 67 22.60 -8.36 22.57
N ASP A 68 21.67 -9.14 22.03
CA ASP A 68 21.98 -10.47 21.52
C ASP A 68 22.11 -10.44 19.98
N SER A 69 21.39 -9.56 19.27
CA SER A 69 21.49 -9.45 17.81
C SER A 69 22.87 -8.95 17.32
N ASP A 70 23.56 -8.11 18.10
CA ASP A 70 24.87 -7.55 17.79
C ASP A 70 25.95 -8.62 17.57
N LYS A 71 25.90 -9.73 18.32
CA LYS A 71 26.84 -10.84 18.20
C LYS A 71 26.75 -11.51 16.84
N ALA A 72 25.52 -11.80 16.41
CA ALA A 72 25.25 -12.45 15.13
C ALA A 72 25.67 -11.52 13.97
N LEU A 73 25.30 -10.24 14.03
CA LEU A 73 25.70 -9.25 13.03
C LEU A 73 27.22 -9.06 12.96
N GLY A 74 27.89 -8.96 14.11
CA GLY A 74 29.34 -8.85 14.17
C GLY A 74 30.04 -10.08 13.60
N THR A 75 29.54 -11.29 13.89
CA THR A 75 30.08 -12.51 13.27
C THR A 75 29.88 -12.55 11.76
N ALA A 76 28.72 -12.12 11.26
CA ALA A 76 28.49 -12.00 9.83
C ALA A 76 29.47 -10.99 9.21
N ALA A 77 29.59 -9.79 9.76
CA ALA A 77 30.49 -8.77 9.22
C ALA A 77 31.97 -9.22 9.22
N GLY A 78 32.42 -9.86 10.31
CA GLY A 78 33.77 -10.42 10.38
C GLY A 78 34.02 -11.52 9.35
N ALA A 79 33.10 -12.48 9.24
CA ALA A 79 33.21 -13.57 8.27
C ALA A 79 33.12 -13.08 6.82
N GLY A 80 32.25 -12.09 6.54
CA GLY A 80 32.11 -11.48 5.21
C GLY A 80 33.35 -10.71 4.79
N VAL A 81 33.97 -9.93 5.70
CA VAL A 81 35.24 -9.25 5.41
C VAL A 81 36.37 -10.25 5.24
N ALA A 82 36.44 -11.30 6.08
CA ALA A 82 37.42 -12.36 5.92
C ALA A 82 37.29 -13.06 4.55
N LEU A 83 36.05 -13.39 4.16
CA LEU A 83 35.75 -14.01 2.87
C LEU A 83 36.13 -13.10 1.71
N PHE A 84 35.77 -11.82 1.77
CA PHE A 84 36.12 -10.84 0.74
C PHE A 84 37.64 -10.75 0.56
N LEU A 85 38.38 -10.54 1.65
CA LEU A 85 39.85 -10.42 1.60
C LEU A 85 40.52 -11.72 1.16
N LEU A 86 40.00 -12.88 1.58
CA LEU A 86 40.52 -14.18 1.17
C LEU A 86 40.31 -14.43 -0.32
N ASN A 87 39.11 -14.12 -0.85
CA ASN A 87 38.84 -14.24 -2.27
C ASN A 87 39.70 -13.28 -3.10
N THR A 88 39.88 -12.04 -2.64
CA THR A 88 40.83 -11.10 -3.28
C THR A 88 42.25 -11.64 -3.26
N LEU A 89 42.69 -12.27 -2.17
CA LEU A 89 44.01 -12.88 -2.09
C LEU A 89 44.17 -14.04 -3.08
N ILE A 90 43.17 -14.92 -3.18
CA ILE A 90 43.16 -16.05 -4.12
C ILE A 90 43.18 -15.54 -5.58
N GLU A 91 42.35 -14.56 -5.91
CA GLU A 91 42.31 -13.92 -7.23
C GLU A 91 43.66 -13.28 -7.60
N MET A 92 44.31 -12.60 -6.65
CA MET A 92 45.66 -12.05 -6.86
C MET A 92 46.72 -13.12 -7.10
N MET A 93 46.58 -14.32 -6.50
CA MET A 93 47.49 -15.44 -6.74
C MET A 93 47.32 -16.07 -8.13
N GLU A 94 46.10 -16.07 -8.66
CA GLU A 94 45.81 -16.59 -10.00
C GLU A 94 46.28 -15.62 -11.11
N GLU A 95 46.10 -14.32 -10.92
CA GLU A 95 46.42 -13.31 -11.94
C GLU A 95 47.90 -12.88 -11.98
N THR A 96 48.63 -12.99 -10.87
CA THR A 96 50.02 -12.53 -10.74
C THR A 96 50.93 -13.66 -10.28
N VAL A 97 52.16 -13.75 -10.81
CA VAL A 97 53.21 -14.67 -10.32
C VAL A 97 53.67 -14.22 -8.93
N THR A 98 52.87 -14.53 -7.91
CA THR A 98 53.18 -14.31 -6.51
C THR A 98 53.89 -15.55 -5.96
N SER A 99 54.77 -15.37 -4.98
CA SER A 99 55.41 -16.51 -4.31
C SER A 99 54.58 -17.02 -3.12
N ILE A 100 53.29 -16.67 -3.05
CA ILE A 100 52.37 -17.07 -1.99
C ILE A 100 51.96 -18.52 -2.25
N ASP A 101 52.00 -19.34 -1.21
CA ASP A 101 51.71 -20.77 -1.32
C ASP A 101 50.61 -21.14 -0.33
N LEU A 102 49.41 -21.35 -0.86
CA LEU A 102 48.23 -21.77 -0.11
C LEU A 102 47.91 -23.21 -0.51
N PRO A 103 47.71 -24.14 0.44
CA PRO A 103 47.33 -25.51 0.11
C PRO A 103 45.99 -25.51 -0.62
N ASP A 104 45.84 -26.34 -1.65
CA ASP A 104 44.58 -26.45 -2.44
C ASP A 104 43.35 -26.66 -1.56
N VAL A 105 43.50 -27.42 -0.48
CA VAL A 105 42.45 -27.66 0.52
C VAL A 105 42.00 -26.35 1.18
N ALA A 106 42.93 -25.43 1.48
CA ALA A 106 42.59 -24.15 2.09
C ALA A 106 41.81 -23.25 1.11
N ILE A 107 42.21 -23.24 -0.16
CA ILE A 107 41.55 -22.48 -1.24
C ILE A 107 40.11 -22.97 -1.45
N GLN A 108 39.87 -24.28 -1.37
CA GLN A 108 38.53 -24.84 -1.60
C GLN A 108 37.64 -24.82 -0.34
N VAL A 109 38.20 -25.01 0.86
CA VAL A 109 37.41 -25.23 2.08
C VAL A 109 37.19 -23.94 2.86
N VAL A 110 38.20 -23.08 3.01
CA VAL A 110 38.11 -21.91 3.90
C VAL A 110 37.08 -20.89 3.40
N PRO A 111 37.02 -20.53 2.10
CA PRO A 111 35.98 -19.63 1.60
C PRO A 111 34.56 -20.16 1.85
N ASN A 112 34.32 -21.45 1.59
CA ASN A 112 33.01 -22.09 1.82
C ASN A 112 32.62 -22.07 3.31
N ILE A 113 33.55 -22.35 4.22
CA ILE A 113 33.31 -22.23 5.67
C ILE A 113 32.99 -20.78 6.06
N LEU A 114 33.74 -19.80 5.56
CA LEU A 114 33.49 -18.40 5.85
C LEU A 114 32.14 -17.93 5.29
N GLN A 115 31.76 -18.40 4.09
CA GLN A 115 30.47 -18.14 3.48
C GLN A 115 29.34 -18.75 4.29
N PHE A 116 29.52 -19.98 4.78
CA PHE A 116 28.56 -20.66 5.63
C PHE A 116 28.38 -19.92 6.96
N ILE A 117 29.47 -19.52 7.62
CA ILE A 117 29.44 -18.72 8.86
C ILE A 117 28.74 -17.39 8.60
N PHE A 118 29.06 -16.72 7.49
CA PHE A 118 28.41 -15.48 7.10
C PHE A 118 26.89 -15.65 6.93
N ALA A 119 26.47 -16.64 6.13
CA ALA A 119 25.07 -16.92 5.85
C ALA A 119 24.29 -17.27 7.13
N ILE A 120 24.79 -18.21 7.94
CA ILE A 120 24.09 -18.62 9.17
C ILE A 120 24.03 -17.49 10.19
N SER A 121 25.09 -16.68 10.31
CA SER A 121 25.11 -15.52 11.20
C SER A 121 24.13 -14.44 10.74
N LEU A 122 23.96 -14.23 9.44
CA LEU A 122 22.92 -13.33 8.92
C LEU A 122 21.51 -13.86 9.19
N VAL A 123 21.27 -15.16 9.03
CA VAL A 123 19.96 -15.76 9.31
C VAL A 123 19.62 -15.64 10.80
N VAL A 124 20.57 -15.97 11.69
CA VAL A 124 20.39 -15.83 13.14
C VAL A 124 20.17 -14.36 13.52
N TRP A 125 20.90 -13.44 12.91
CA TRP A 125 20.71 -12.01 13.12
C TRP A 125 19.31 -11.55 12.70
N ALA A 126 18.90 -11.87 11.47
CA ALA A 126 17.58 -11.52 10.95
C ALA A 126 16.46 -12.12 11.80
N PHE A 127 16.59 -13.38 12.23
CA PHE A 127 15.62 -14.05 13.09
C PHE A 127 15.46 -13.34 14.45
N ARG A 128 16.57 -12.81 15.01
CA ARG A 128 16.54 -11.98 16.22
C ARG A 128 15.93 -10.61 16.01
N LEU A 129 15.94 -10.07 14.79
CA LEU A 129 15.23 -8.81 14.51
C LEU A 129 13.72 -9.00 14.50
N VAL A 130 13.21 -10.19 14.20
CA VAL A 130 11.76 -10.43 14.18
C VAL A 130 11.12 -10.25 15.55
N SER A 131 11.82 -10.59 16.64
CA SER A 131 11.30 -10.34 17.99
C SER A 131 11.14 -8.85 18.32
N ILE A 132 11.79 -7.94 17.57
CA ILE A 132 11.58 -6.49 17.72
C ILE A 132 10.14 -6.10 17.33
N VAL A 133 9.45 -6.88 16.48
CA VAL A 133 8.06 -6.59 16.09
C VAL A 133 7.14 -6.61 17.30
N GLN A 134 7.25 -7.61 18.18
CA GLN A 134 6.46 -7.70 19.41
C GLN A 134 6.75 -6.50 20.33
N ASP A 135 8.03 -6.20 20.46
CA ASP A 135 8.54 -5.13 21.30
C ASP A 135 8.02 -3.75 20.83
N VAL A 136 8.00 -3.48 19.51
CA VAL A 136 7.49 -2.22 18.94
C VAL A 136 5.99 -2.09 19.10
N VAL A 137 5.23 -3.17 18.88
CA VAL A 137 3.77 -3.12 19.01
C VAL A 137 3.36 -2.88 20.46
N GLY A 138 4.05 -3.49 21.42
CA GLY A 138 3.84 -3.22 22.85
C GLY A 138 4.16 -1.79 23.31
N LEU A 139 4.79 -0.96 22.47
CA LEU A 139 4.96 0.48 22.76
C LEU A 139 3.89 1.37 22.14
N LEU A 140 3.24 0.90 21.09
CA LEU A 140 2.16 1.62 20.41
C LEU A 140 0.81 1.33 21.07
N ASP A 141 0.72 0.24 21.82
CA ASP A 141 -0.38 -0.04 22.73
C ASP A 141 -0.27 0.88 23.97
N ASN A 142 -1.16 1.85 24.08
CA ASN A 142 -1.20 2.80 25.20
C ASN A 142 -2.04 2.29 26.38
N ASP A 143 -2.86 1.25 26.19
CA ASP A 143 -3.85 0.79 27.18
C ASP A 143 -3.52 -0.61 27.74
N ASP A 144 -2.43 -1.26 27.30
CA ASP A 144 -2.03 -2.64 27.68
C ASP A 144 -3.12 -3.71 27.39
N GLU A 145 -4.14 -3.32 26.61
CA GLU A 145 -5.30 -4.11 26.21
C GLU A 145 -5.18 -4.51 24.73
N LEU A 146 -4.05 -5.07 24.30
CA LEU A 146 -4.01 -5.80 23.03
C LEU A 146 -5.13 -6.87 23.02
N ASP A 147 -6.17 -6.64 22.22
CA ASP A 147 -7.26 -7.58 22.01
C ASP A 147 -6.69 -8.91 21.46
N GLY A 148 -7.40 -10.03 21.70
CA GLY A 148 -6.99 -11.35 21.22
C GLY A 148 -6.78 -11.40 19.71
N SER A 149 -7.50 -10.55 18.97
CA SER A 149 -7.34 -10.39 17.51
C SER A 149 -5.98 -9.78 17.13
N GLU A 150 -5.56 -8.71 17.81
CA GLU A 150 -4.29 -8.02 17.56
C GLU A 150 -3.09 -8.90 17.91
N ARG A 151 -3.14 -9.62 19.03
CA ARG A 151 -2.11 -10.60 19.42
C ARG A 151 -1.96 -11.70 18.37
N THR A 152 -3.08 -12.16 17.82
CA THR A 152 -3.09 -13.17 16.76
C THR A 152 -2.46 -12.63 15.47
N LEU A 153 -2.78 -11.39 15.09
CA LEU A 153 -2.18 -10.73 13.92
C LEU A 153 -0.67 -10.55 14.07
N ILE A 154 -0.20 -10.08 15.22
CA ILE A 154 1.24 -9.91 15.51
C ILE A 154 1.95 -11.26 15.40
N SER A 155 1.40 -12.31 16.02
CA SER A 155 1.97 -13.66 15.96
C SER A 155 1.99 -14.23 14.54
N ALA A 156 0.95 -13.95 13.74
CA ALA A 156 0.90 -14.36 12.33
C ALA A 156 1.98 -13.66 11.50
N VAL A 157 2.13 -12.33 11.66
CA VAL A 157 3.19 -11.54 10.99
C VAL A 157 4.57 -12.05 11.39
N GLU A 158 4.78 -12.32 12.68
CA GLU A 158 6.04 -12.86 13.20
C GLU A 158 6.37 -14.21 12.58
N SER A 159 5.39 -15.11 12.54
CA SER A 159 5.53 -16.45 11.96
C SER A 159 5.86 -16.37 10.47
N MET A 160 5.21 -15.44 9.75
CA MET A 160 5.45 -15.21 8.32
C MET A 160 6.85 -14.65 8.06
N LEU A 161 7.32 -13.69 8.87
CA LEU A 161 8.68 -13.15 8.79
C LEU A 161 9.73 -14.22 9.10
N ARG A 162 9.54 -15.01 10.16
CA ARG A 162 10.43 -16.13 10.52
C ARG A 162 10.50 -17.15 9.39
N PHE A 163 9.36 -17.53 8.82
CA PHE A 163 9.31 -18.42 7.66
C PHE A 163 10.09 -17.84 6.48
N ALA A 164 9.86 -16.57 6.12
CA ALA A 164 10.57 -15.92 5.01
C ALA A 164 12.08 -15.88 5.23
N ILE A 165 12.54 -15.54 6.45
CA ILE A 165 13.96 -15.50 6.80
C ILE A 165 14.60 -16.87 6.71
N VAL A 166 13.95 -17.91 7.24
CA VAL A 166 14.48 -19.28 7.17
C VAL A 166 14.48 -19.78 5.73
N PHE A 167 13.41 -19.50 4.97
CA PHE A 167 13.29 -19.90 3.57
C PHE A 167 14.38 -19.26 2.71
N ILE A 168 14.50 -17.93 2.75
CA ILE A 168 15.55 -17.20 2.00
C ILE A 168 16.94 -17.58 2.52
N GLY A 169 17.10 -17.66 3.84
CA GLY A 169 18.34 -18.05 4.49
C GLY A 169 18.84 -19.43 4.08
N SER A 170 17.92 -20.39 3.91
CA SER A 170 18.26 -21.75 3.47
C SER A 170 18.92 -21.78 2.09
N VAL A 171 18.58 -20.83 1.21
CA VAL A 171 19.18 -20.71 -0.13
C VAL A 171 20.65 -20.29 -0.03
N PHE A 172 20.95 -19.28 0.79
CA PHE A 172 22.33 -18.84 1.02
C PHE A 172 23.17 -19.89 1.73
N VAL A 173 22.57 -20.63 2.68
CA VAL A 173 23.24 -21.74 3.35
C VAL A 173 23.51 -22.89 2.38
N ALA A 174 22.57 -23.22 1.49
CA ALA A 174 22.76 -24.23 0.46
C ALA A 174 23.88 -23.83 -0.52
N ASP A 175 23.94 -22.57 -0.95
CA ASP A 175 25.03 -22.07 -1.79
C ASP A 175 26.40 -22.26 -1.11
N ALA A 176 26.51 -21.94 0.18
CA ALA A 176 27.73 -22.16 0.95
C ALA A 176 28.12 -23.66 1.11
N LEU A 177 27.18 -24.58 0.92
CA LEU A 177 27.43 -26.03 0.90
C LEU A 177 27.78 -26.55 -0.51
N GLY A 178 27.89 -25.68 -1.50
CA GLY A 178 28.24 -26.02 -2.88
C GLY A 178 27.05 -26.36 -3.78
N PHE A 179 25.82 -26.10 -3.35
CA PHE A 179 24.66 -26.20 -4.24
C PHE A 179 24.65 -25.04 -5.24
N ASN A 180 24.23 -25.30 -6.48
CA ASN A 180 24.20 -24.28 -7.53
C ASN A 180 23.10 -23.24 -7.26
N LEU A 181 23.49 -22.06 -6.74
CA LEU A 181 22.57 -20.96 -6.44
C LEU A 181 21.72 -20.55 -7.64
N THR A 182 22.28 -20.50 -8.85
CA THR A 182 21.55 -20.14 -10.07
C THR A 182 20.36 -21.06 -10.32
N SER A 183 20.53 -22.37 -10.10
CA SER A 183 19.47 -23.37 -10.27
C SER A 183 18.39 -23.24 -9.20
N LEU A 184 18.79 -23.00 -7.94
CA LEU A 184 17.85 -22.75 -6.84
C LEU A 184 17.03 -21.49 -7.10
N VAL A 185 17.69 -20.38 -7.43
CA VAL A 185 17.04 -19.09 -7.72
C VAL A 185 16.13 -19.20 -8.93
N ALA A 186 16.52 -19.94 -9.99
CA ALA A 186 15.66 -20.17 -11.15
C ALA A 186 14.37 -20.92 -10.78
N GLY A 187 14.46 -21.99 -9.98
CA GLY A 187 13.28 -22.74 -9.51
C GLY A 187 12.39 -21.91 -8.56
N LEU A 188 13.02 -21.11 -7.70
CA LEU A 188 12.32 -20.17 -6.81
C LEU A 188 11.64 -19.05 -7.59
N GLY A 189 12.19 -18.59 -8.72
CA GLY A 189 11.56 -17.58 -9.56
C GLY A 189 10.19 -17.99 -10.07
N ILE A 190 10.05 -19.24 -10.53
CA ILE A 190 8.77 -19.79 -11.00
C ILE A 190 7.77 -19.91 -9.84
N SER A 191 8.22 -20.43 -8.70
CA SER A 191 7.38 -20.58 -7.49
C SER A 191 6.97 -19.23 -6.91
N GLY A 192 7.88 -18.25 -6.94
CA GLY A 192 7.66 -16.88 -6.48
C GLY A 192 6.67 -16.13 -7.35
N LEU A 193 6.69 -16.35 -8.68
CA LEU A 193 5.68 -15.80 -9.58
C LEU A 193 4.28 -16.32 -9.24
N ALA A 194 4.14 -17.62 -9.00
CA ALA A 194 2.85 -18.20 -8.61
C ALA A 194 2.34 -17.60 -7.28
N LEU A 195 3.23 -17.44 -6.29
CA LEU A 195 2.90 -16.80 -5.02
C LEU A 195 2.52 -15.32 -5.20
N ALA A 196 3.24 -14.58 -6.04
CA ALA A 196 2.94 -13.18 -6.33
C ALA A 196 1.58 -13.00 -7.01
N LEU A 197 1.24 -13.88 -7.95
CA LEU A 197 -0.09 -13.89 -8.59
C LEU A 197 -1.20 -14.20 -7.58
N ALA A 198 -0.96 -15.14 -6.65
CA ALA A 198 -1.91 -15.45 -5.57
C ALA A 198 -2.07 -14.29 -4.58
N ALA A 199 -1.00 -13.54 -4.29
CA ALA A 199 -1.01 -12.40 -3.37
C ALA A 199 -1.55 -11.10 -3.99
N LYS A 200 -1.71 -11.05 -5.32
CA LYS A 200 -2.06 -9.85 -6.10
C LYS A 200 -3.25 -9.09 -5.52
N ASP A 201 -4.34 -9.78 -5.19
CA ASP A 201 -5.57 -9.14 -4.71
C ASP A 201 -5.40 -8.53 -3.32
N THR A 202 -4.61 -9.16 -2.44
CA THR A 202 -4.32 -8.62 -1.11
C THR A 202 -3.52 -7.33 -1.23
N ILE A 203 -2.49 -7.34 -2.09
CA ILE A 203 -1.64 -6.17 -2.36
C ILE A 203 -2.46 -5.05 -3.00
N SER A 204 -3.31 -5.36 -3.97
CA SER A 204 -4.17 -4.39 -4.66
C SER A 204 -5.12 -3.68 -3.69
N ASN A 205 -5.68 -4.39 -2.72
CA ASN A 205 -6.56 -3.78 -1.72
C ASN A 205 -5.80 -2.88 -0.73
N LEU A 206 -4.59 -3.26 -0.33
CA LEU A 206 -3.74 -2.44 0.53
C LEU A 206 -3.35 -1.11 -0.16
N PHE A 207 -2.96 -1.17 -1.43
CA PHE A 207 -2.71 0.04 -2.22
C PHE A 207 -3.99 0.84 -2.42
N GLY A 208 -5.13 0.17 -2.64
CA GLY A 208 -6.44 0.82 -2.71
C GLY A 208 -6.76 1.64 -1.46
N ALA A 209 -6.57 1.05 -0.27
CA ALA A 209 -6.77 1.73 1.02
C ALA A 209 -5.87 2.96 1.16
N THR A 210 -4.59 2.78 0.81
CA THR A 210 -3.58 3.85 0.89
C THR A 210 -3.94 5.02 -0.02
N THR A 211 -4.34 4.75 -1.27
CA THR A 211 -4.78 5.78 -2.21
C THR A 211 -6.03 6.52 -1.71
N VAL A 212 -7.03 5.80 -1.19
CA VAL A 212 -8.23 6.43 -0.60
C VAL A 212 -7.85 7.37 0.55
N LEU A 213 -6.91 6.98 1.41
CA LEU A 213 -6.46 7.79 2.55
C LEU A 213 -5.66 9.04 2.14
N LEU A 214 -4.83 8.92 1.09
CA LEU A 214 -3.99 10.00 0.59
C LEU A 214 -4.78 10.99 -0.26
N ASP A 215 -5.51 10.51 -1.27
CA ASP A 215 -6.20 11.36 -2.24
C ASP A 215 -7.57 11.84 -1.72
N ARG A 216 -8.14 11.13 -0.74
CA ARG A 216 -9.43 11.43 -0.10
C ARG A 216 -10.54 11.77 -1.10
N PRO A 217 -10.81 10.89 -2.09
CA PRO A 217 -11.93 11.07 -3.02
C PRO A 217 -13.26 11.19 -2.27
N PHE A 218 -13.38 10.48 -1.14
CA PHE A 218 -14.47 10.56 -0.17
C PHE A 218 -13.91 10.44 1.27
N LYS A 219 -14.77 10.66 2.26
CA LYS A 219 -14.49 10.52 3.68
C LYS A 219 -15.57 9.67 4.36
N ILE A 220 -15.28 9.22 5.58
CA ILE A 220 -16.30 8.62 6.45
C ILE A 220 -17.44 9.63 6.65
N GLY A 221 -18.68 9.17 6.48
CA GLY A 221 -19.90 9.96 6.48
C GLY A 221 -20.33 10.51 5.11
N ASP A 222 -19.49 10.40 4.07
CA ASP A 222 -19.92 10.79 2.72
C ASP A 222 -20.88 9.73 2.15
N TRP A 223 -21.96 10.18 1.52
CA TRP A 223 -22.81 9.33 0.68
C TRP A 223 -22.16 9.15 -0.69
N ILE A 224 -21.90 7.91 -1.09
CA ILE A 224 -21.20 7.57 -2.33
C ILE A 224 -22.00 6.56 -3.16
N ILE A 225 -21.78 6.59 -4.47
CA ILE A 225 -22.18 5.54 -5.40
C ILE A 225 -20.92 4.97 -6.04
N VAL A 226 -20.76 3.66 -5.95
CA VAL A 226 -19.67 2.88 -6.56
C VAL A 226 -20.26 1.62 -7.18
N ASP A 227 -20.14 1.48 -8.49
CA ASP A 227 -20.78 0.43 -9.27
C ASP A 227 -22.30 0.33 -8.97
N ALA A 228 -22.73 -0.78 -8.35
CA ALA A 228 -24.11 -1.04 -7.95
C ALA A 228 -24.37 -0.78 -6.45
N VAL A 229 -23.38 -0.25 -5.73
CA VAL A 229 -23.46 0.01 -4.30
C VAL A 229 -23.67 1.50 -4.07
N GLU A 230 -24.74 1.85 -3.35
CA GLU A 230 -25.07 3.21 -2.93
C GLU A 230 -25.27 3.26 -1.42
N GLY A 231 -24.61 4.21 -0.76
CA GLY A 231 -24.77 4.41 0.68
C GLY A 231 -23.72 5.31 1.32
N GLU A 232 -23.78 5.40 2.65
CA GLU A 232 -22.86 6.18 3.46
C GLU A 232 -21.60 5.38 3.82
N VAL A 233 -20.42 5.99 3.71
CA VAL A 233 -19.17 5.36 4.14
C VAL A 233 -19.08 5.33 5.67
N VAL A 234 -19.05 4.13 6.24
CA VAL A 234 -18.99 3.92 7.71
C VAL A 234 -17.55 3.80 8.20
N GLU A 235 -16.75 2.97 7.52
CA GLU A 235 -15.40 2.64 7.95
C GLU A 235 -14.53 2.32 6.74
N ILE A 236 -13.27 2.75 6.77
CA ILE A 236 -12.25 2.38 5.78
C ILE A 236 -11.20 1.54 6.51
N SER A 237 -11.25 0.23 6.30
CA SER A 237 -10.28 -0.73 6.84
C SER A 237 -9.16 -1.00 5.83
N LEU A 238 -8.17 -1.82 6.19
CA LEU A 238 -6.99 -2.10 5.34
C LEU A 238 -7.34 -2.76 3.99
N ARG A 239 -8.34 -3.64 3.95
CA ARG A 239 -8.73 -4.38 2.73
C ARG A 239 -10.04 -3.88 2.13
N THR A 240 -10.94 -3.40 2.97
CA THR A 240 -12.34 -3.16 2.61
C THR A 240 -12.82 -1.84 3.20
N THR A 241 -13.80 -1.25 2.54
CA THR A 241 -14.58 -0.12 3.06
C THR A 241 -16.01 -0.59 3.28
N LEU A 242 -16.58 -0.23 4.43
CA LEU A 242 -17.96 -0.56 4.79
C LEU A 242 -18.87 0.59 4.35
N VAL A 243 -19.88 0.27 3.55
CA VAL A 243 -20.88 1.22 3.05
C VAL A 243 -22.26 0.83 3.58
N ARG A 244 -22.93 1.75 4.27
CA ARG A 244 -24.28 1.57 4.82
C ARG A 244 -25.32 2.06 3.82
N THR A 245 -26.12 1.13 3.33
CA THR A 245 -27.19 1.40 2.37
C THR A 245 -28.36 2.17 3.00
N ALA A 246 -29.25 2.70 2.17
CA ALA A 246 -30.51 3.33 2.64
C ALA A 246 -31.44 2.38 3.41
N ALA A 247 -31.26 1.06 3.25
CA ALA A 247 -31.99 0.02 4.00
C ALA A 247 -31.29 -0.36 5.32
N ASP A 248 -30.30 0.42 5.76
CA ASP A 248 -29.50 0.19 6.96
C ASP A 248 -28.67 -1.12 6.97
N THR A 249 -28.45 -1.70 5.80
CA THR A 249 -27.55 -2.87 5.64
C THR A 249 -26.13 -2.43 5.31
N ILE A 250 -25.13 -3.23 5.73
CA ILE A 250 -23.71 -3.00 5.43
C ILE A 250 -23.29 -3.79 4.21
N VAL A 251 -22.79 -3.09 3.20
CA VAL A 251 -22.11 -3.65 2.03
C VAL A 251 -20.61 -3.48 2.22
N THR A 252 -19.87 -4.58 2.13
CA THR A 252 -18.41 -4.58 2.22
C THR A 252 -17.82 -4.47 0.83
N VAL A 253 -17.13 -3.36 0.55
CA VAL A 253 -16.54 -3.09 -0.75
C VAL A 253 -15.02 -3.26 -0.68
N PRO A 254 -14.38 -4.09 -1.52
CA PRO A 254 -12.93 -4.16 -1.60
C PRO A 254 -12.33 -2.81 -1.98
N ASN A 255 -11.27 -2.38 -1.28
CA ASN A 255 -10.64 -1.09 -1.55
C ASN A 255 -10.04 -1.00 -2.96
N ALA A 256 -9.64 -2.13 -3.54
CA ALA A 256 -9.21 -2.18 -4.94
C ALA A 256 -10.32 -1.73 -5.89
N ASN A 257 -11.60 -2.03 -5.61
CA ASN A 257 -12.71 -1.60 -6.46
C ASN A 257 -12.85 -0.08 -6.41
N LEU A 258 -12.82 0.52 -5.21
CA LEU A 258 -12.96 1.97 -5.01
C LEU A 258 -11.96 2.84 -5.78
N VAL A 259 -10.78 2.29 -6.09
CA VAL A 259 -9.73 2.99 -6.83
C VAL A 259 -9.75 2.66 -8.33
N ASN A 260 -10.31 1.50 -8.70
CA ASN A 260 -10.40 1.06 -10.09
C ASN A 260 -11.70 1.48 -10.80
N THR A 261 -12.72 1.88 -10.05
CA THR A 261 -14.03 2.30 -10.59
C THR A 261 -14.33 3.76 -10.26
N PRO A 262 -15.07 4.49 -11.13
CA PRO A 262 -15.53 5.83 -10.79
C PRO A 262 -16.37 5.85 -9.51
N VAL A 263 -16.07 6.78 -8.61
CA VAL A 263 -16.83 7.01 -7.38
C VAL A 263 -17.57 8.33 -7.47
N GLU A 264 -18.89 8.30 -7.42
CA GLU A 264 -19.71 9.51 -7.32
C GLU A 264 -19.91 9.86 -5.86
N ASN A 265 -19.40 11.03 -5.43
CA ASN A 265 -19.48 11.48 -4.04
C ASN A 265 -20.52 12.58 -3.88
N PHE A 266 -21.65 12.24 -3.26
CA PHE A 266 -22.74 13.16 -2.97
C PHE A 266 -22.46 14.06 -1.76
N GLY A 267 -21.54 13.68 -0.87
CA GLY A 267 -21.04 14.52 0.24
C GLY A 267 -20.29 15.76 -0.23
N LYS A 268 -19.68 15.73 -1.42
CA LYS A 268 -19.02 16.89 -2.05
C LYS A 268 -19.93 17.71 -2.97
N ARG A 269 -21.23 17.42 -3.01
CA ARG A 269 -22.19 18.11 -3.88
C ARG A 269 -22.38 19.57 -3.46
N ARG A 270 -22.29 20.50 -4.41
CA ARG A 270 -22.47 21.96 -4.18
C ARG A 270 -23.93 22.44 -4.22
N TRP A 271 -24.76 21.75 -4.98
CA TRP A 271 -26.17 22.10 -5.19
C TRP A 271 -26.93 20.88 -5.68
N ARG A 272 -28.22 20.82 -5.37
CA ARG A 272 -29.12 19.76 -5.80
C ARG A 272 -29.83 20.18 -7.08
N ARG A 273 -29.66 19.41 -8.14
CA ARG A 273 -30.37 19.57 -9.40
C ARG A 273 -31.63 18.75 -9.35
N TRP A 274 -32.76 19.40 -9.62
CA TRP A 274 -34.00 18.71 -9.91
C TRP A 274 -34.40 18.99 -11.35
N GLN A 275 -34.72 17.93 -12.08
CA GLN A 275 -35.18 17.98 -13.45
C GLN A 275 -36.42 17.10 -13.57
N THR A 276 -37.46 17.61 -14.21
CA THR A 276 -38.70 16.88 -14.47
C THR A 276 -39.29 17.33 -15.80
N THR A 277 -40.14 16.49 -16.38
CA THR A 277 -40.97 16.84 -17.53
C THR A 277 -42.43 16.83 -17.09
N LEU A 278 -43.15 17.89 -17.44
CA LEU A 278 -44.58 18.06 -17.23
C LEU A 278 -45.28 17.81 -18.56
N HIS A 279 -46.41 17.11 -18.53
CA HIS A 279 -47.17 16.79 -19.73
C HIS A 279 -48.50 17.56 -19.68
N LEU A 280 -48.71 18.48 -20.60
CA LEU A 280 -49.98 19.20 -20.77
C LEU A 280 -50.80 18.60 -21.92
N ASP A 281 -52.09 18.91 -21.95
CA ASP A 281 -52.98 18.56 -23.07
C ASP A 281 -52.44 19.16 -24.38
N LEU A 282 -52.49 18.37 -25.46
CA LEU A 282 -52.05 18.76 -26.80
C LEU A 282 -52.85 19.95 -27.35
N ASN A 283 -54.11 20.09 -26.92
CA ASN A 283 -55.02 21.17 -27.35
C ASN A 283 -54.86 22.44 -26.52
N SER A 284 -53.86 22.51 -25.62
CA SER A 284 -53.59 23.70 -24.81
C SER A 284 -53.25 24.90 -25.69
N ASP A 285 -53.81 26.07 -25.36
CA ASP A 285 -53.51 27.33 -26.05
C ASP A 285 -52.02 27.69 -25.88
N PRO A 286 -51.27 27.87 -26.99
CA PRO A 286 -49.85 28.22 -26.94
C PRO A 286 -49.54 29.48 -26.11
N ALA A 287 -50.42 30.49 -26.11
CA ALA A 287 -50.23 31.71 -25.33
C ALA A 287 -50.34 31.44 -23.83
N LYS A 288 -51.29 30.59 -23.42
CA LYS A 288 -51.46 30.17 -22.03
C LYS A 288 -50.28 29.32 -21.57
N VAL A 289 -49.76 28.44 -22.43
CA VAL A 289 -48.57 27.63 -22.15
C VAL A 289 -47.33 28.49 -21.95
N SER A 290 -47.10 29.49 -22.81
CA SER A 290 -45.98 30.44 -22.65
C SER A 290 -46.05 31.17 -21.31
N ASN A 291 -47.23 31.72 -20.98
CA ASN A 291 -47.47 32.43 -19.72
C ASN A 291 -47.28 31.51 -18.49
N PHE A 292 -47.70 30.25 -18.60
CA PHE A 292 -47.48 29.26 -17.56
C PHE A 292 -45.98 28.99 -17.35
N CYS A 293 -45.20 28.77 -18.41
CA CYS A 293 -43.75 28.59 -18.31
C CYS A 293 -43.06 29.80 -17.66
N GLU A 294 -43.45 31.02 -18.03
CA GLU A 294 -42.94 32.26 -17.44
C GLU A 294 -43.26 32.36 -15.95
N LYS A 295 -44.49 32.05 -15.54
CA LYS A 295 -44.89 32.06 -14.12
C LYS A 295 -44.17 30.99 -13.30
N VAL A 296 -43.97 29.79 -13.87
CA VAL A 296 -43.19 28.73 -13.22
C VAL A 296 -41.74 29.19 -13.05
N MET A 297 -41.15 29.83 -14.06
CA MET A 297 -39.81 30.41 -13.93
C MET A 297 -39.73 31.48 -12.85
N ALA A 298 -40.68 32.41 -12.81
CA ALA A 298 -40.74 33.43 -11.77
C ALA A 298 -40.82 32.80 -10.36
N SER A 299 -41.60 31.72 -10.19
CA SER A 299 -41.68 30.99 -8.92
C SER A 299 -40.37 30.29 -8.54
N ILE A 300 -39.62 29.77 -9.53
CA ILE A 300 -38.30 29.17 -9.30
C ILE A 300 -37.30 30.25 -8.87
N GLU A 301 -37.32 31.43 -9.52
CA GLU A 301 -36.44 32.56 -9.23
C GLU A 301 -36.72 33.21 -7.87
N GLU A 302 -37.99 33.30 -7.48
CA GLU A 302 -38.41 33.85 -6.17
C GLU A 302 -38.09 32.91 -5.00
N SER A 303 -37.91 31.61 -5.27
CA SER A 303 -37.64 30.62 -4.23
C SER A 303 -36.31 30.89 -3.52
N PRO A 304 -36.29 31.02 -2.17
CA PRO A 304 -35.08 31.39 -1.43
C PRO A 304 -33.99 30.31 -1.44
N VAL A 305 -34.33 29.09 -1.85
CA VAL A 305 -33.39 27.96 -1.96
C VAL A 305 -32.77 27.83 -3.35
N THR A 306 -33.20 28.63 -4.33
CA THR A 306 -32.65 28.59 -5.69
C THR A 306 -31.31 29.30 -5.78
N VAL A 307 -30.31 28.66 -6.39
CA VAL A 307 -28.91 29.16 -6.42
C VAL A 307 -28.47 29.64 -7.79
N LYS A 308 -29.03 29.06 -8.85
CA LYS A 308 -28.64 29.32 -10.24
C LYS A 308 -29.87 29.63 -11.09
N PRO A 309 -30.56 30.75 -10.82
CA PRO A 309 -31.73 31.15 -11.60
C PRO A 309 -31.41 31.25 -13.10
N GLU A 310 -30.24 31.79 -13.45
CA GLU A 310 -29.79 31.96 -14.84
C GLU A 310 -29.56 30.65 -15.61
N SER A 311 -29.29 29.56 -14.88
CA SER A 311 -29.14 28.22 -15.45
C SER A 311 -30.40 27.36 -15.29
N SER A 312 -31.42 27.88 -14.60
CA SER A 312 -32.72 27.23 -14.41
C SER A 312 -33.63 27.61 -15.57
N TRP A 313 -34.52 26.71 -15.96
CA TRP A 313 -35.40 26.94 -17.11
C TRP A 313 -36.66 26.06 -17.04
N CYS A 314 -37.75 26.57 -17.61
CA CYS A 314 -39.03 25.91 -17.80
C CYS A 314 -39.48 26.24 -19.22
N GLN A 315 -39.39 25.27 -20.11
CA GLN A 315 -39.57 25.49 -21.55
C GLN A 315 -40.31 24.32 -22.18
N VAL A 316 -41.08 24.61 -23.22
CA VAL A 316 -41.65 23.57 -24.08
C VAL A 316 -40.50 22.84 -24.75
N SER A 317 -40.41 21.54 -24.48
CA SER A 317 -39.32 20.68 -24.94
C SER A 317 -39.69 19.86 -26.17
N MET A 318 -40.91 19.34 -26.21
CA MET A 318 -41.37 18.50 -27.32
C MET A 318 -42.90 18.54 -27.45
N LEU A 319 -43.38 18.49 -28.69
CA LEU A 319 -44.77 18.15 -28.99
C LEU A 319 -44.81 16.65 -29.33
N THR A 320 -45.44 15.84 -28.48
CA THR A 320 -45.57 14.38 -28.71
C THR A 320 -46.88 14.07 -29.44
N ALA A 321 -47.13 12.79 -29.72
CA ALA A 321 -48.39 12.37 -30.34
C ALA A 321 -49.62 12.59 -29.42
N THR A 322 -49.41 12.75 -28.11
CA THR A 322 -50.49 12.75 -27.11
C THR A 322 -50.41 13.91 -26.12
N SER A 323 -49.25 14.54 -25.95
CA SER A 323 -49.01 15.58 -24.94
C SER A 323 -48.09 16.68 -25.46
N LEU A 324 -48.21 17.85 -24.84
CA LEU A 324 -47.23 18.91 -24.93
C LEU A 324 -46.27 18.81 -23.73
N ASP A 325 -45.00 18.52 -23.99
CA ASP A 325 -44.00 18.23 -22.95
C ASP A 325 -43.22 19.49 -22.58
N ILE A 326 -43.35 19.93 -21.34
CA ILE A 326 -42.63 21.06 -20.75
C ILE A 326 -41.54 20.51 -19.84
N SER A 327 -40.29 20.77 -20.18
CA SER A 327 -39.17 20.37 -19.34
C SER A 327 -38.82 21.49 -18.36
N VAL A 328 -38.59 21.10 -17.10
CA VAL A 328 -38.25 21.99 -15.99
C VAL A 328 -36.92 21.55 -15.41
N ASN A 329 -35.99 22.48 -15.24
CA ASN A 329 -34.68 22.25 -14.66
C ASN A 329 -34.34 23.36 -13.67
N LEU A 330 -33.87 23.00 -12.49
CA LEU A 330 -33.47 23.97 -11.47
C LEU A 330 -32.42 23.43 -10.51
N TYR A 331 -31.85 24.35 -9.73
CA TYR A 331 -30.76 24.09 -8.80
C TYR A 331 -31.03 24.68 -7.42
N TRP A 332 -31.12 23.82 -6.42
CA TRP A 332 -31.36 24.18 -5.02
C TRP A 332 -30.08 24.07 -4.16
N ASP A 333 -29.93 24.99 -3.20
CA ASP A 333 -29.04 24.83 -2.05
C ASP A 333 -29.88 24.45 -0.83
N VAL A 334 -29.84 23.16 -0.51
CA VAL A 334 -30.59 22.57 0.60
C VAL A 334 -29.68 21.59 1.34
N ALA A 335 -29.69 21.69 2.67
CA ALA A 335 -28.76 20.99 3.56
C ALA A 335 -28.91 19.45 3.58
N GLY A 336 -29.95 18.88 2.96
CA GLY A 336 -30.17 17.43 2.99
C GLY A 336 -31.42 16.99 2.23
N GLY A 337 -31.72 15.69 2.31
CA GLY A 337 -32.83 15.08 1.59
C GLY A 337 -34.22 15.49 2.10
N ALA A 338 -34.39 15.76 3.39
CA ALA A 338 -35.70 16.18 3.92
C ALA A 338 -36.10 17.59 3.46
N PRO A 339 -35.24 18.63 3.56
CA PRO A 339 -35.52 19.94 2.97
C PRO A 339 -35.71 19.90 1.45
N GLU A 340 -34.96 19.06 0.73
CA GLU A 340 -35.14 18.85 -0.71
C GLU A 340 -36.54 18.31 -1.03
N ARG A 341 -37.01 17.28 -0.31
CA ARG A 341 -38.36 16.74 -0.51
C ARG A 341 -39.44 17.78 -0.28
N LYS A 342 -39.28 18.62 0.76
CA LYS A 342 -40.22 19.69 1.06
C LYS A 342 -40.25 20.77 -0.02
N ALA A 343 -39.07 21.27 -0.44
CA ALA A 343 -38.97 22.24 -1.52
C ALA A 343 -39.57 21.72 -2.84
N LYS A 344 -39.38 20.42 -3.10
CA LYS A 344 -40.00 19.73 -4.24
C LYS A 344 -41.52 19.65 -4.13
N GLU A 345 -42.05 19.30 -2.96
CA GLU A 345 -43.50 19.28 -2.70
C GLU A 345 -44.12 20.68 -2.92
N ASP A 346 -43.54 21.70 -2.30
CA ASP A 346 -44.01 23.08 -2.39
C ASP A 346 -44.04 23.56 -3.86
N LEU A 347 -42.96 23.29 -4.62
CA LEU A 347 -42.89 23.67 -6.03
C LEU A 347 -43.86 22.88 -6.91
N VAL A 348 -44.00 21.57 -6.70
CA VAL A 348 -44.93 20.75 -7.50
C VAL A 348 -46.38 21.18 -7.28
N LEU A 349 -46.78 21.44 -6.03
CA LEU A 349 -48.12 21.95 -5.73
C LEU A 349 -48.33 23.36 -6.29
N GLY A 350 -47.30 24.22 -6.23
CA GLY A 350 -47.32 25.54 -6.86
C GLY A 350 -47.49 25.48 -8.38
N ILE A 351 -46.76 24.59 -9.05
CA ILE A 351 -46.90 24.32 -10.49
C ILE A 351 -48.33 23.86 -10.81
N MET A 352 -48.91 22.97 -10.01
CA MET A 352 -50.29 22.52 -10.21
C MET A 352 -51.31 23.67 -10.08
N GLN A 353 -51.09 24.59 -9.13
CA GLN A 353 -51.95 25.76 -8.97
C GLN A 353 -51.79 26.73 -10.15
N LEU A 354 -50.56 27.00 -10.59
CA LEU A 354 -50.28 27.83 -11.76
C LEU A 354 -50.92 27.29 -13.04
N ALA A 355 -50.96 25.97 -13.21
CA ALA A 355 -51.65 25.35 -14.35
C ALA A 355 -53.16 25.65 -14.30
N LYS A 356 -53.80 25.47 -13.13
CA LYS A 356 -55.23 25.78 -12.93
C LYS A 356 -55.55 27.25 -13.18
N ASP A 357 -54.71 28.16 -12.67
CA ASP A 357 -54.91 29.60 -12.81
C ASP A 357 -54.76 30.10 -14.26
N ASN A 358 -54.15 29.30 -15.14
CA ASN A 358 -54.03 29.58 -16.57
C ASN A 358 -54.99 28.70 -17.42
N ASP A 359 -55.98 28.04 -16.82
CA ASP A 359 -56.89 27.08 -17.48
C ASP A 359 -56.18 25.98 -18.29
N LEU A 360 -55.01 25.53 -17.82
CA LEU A 360 -54.27 24.44 -18.42
C LEU A 360 -54.59 23.13 -17.70
N SER A 361 -54.75 22.07 -18.49
CA SER A 361 -54.95 20.71 -17.98
C SER A 361 -53.70 19.89 -18.23
N PHE A 362 -53.27 19.15 -17.20
CA PHE A 362 -52.26 18.12 -17.40
C PHE A 362 -52.83 16.99 -18.24
N TYR A 363 -51.97 16.36 -19.04
CA TYR A 363 -52.32 15.24 -19.88
C TYR A 363 -52.94 14.10 -19.06
N ASP A 364 -54.14 13.68 -19.43
CA ASP A 364 -54.79 12.47 -18.92
C ASP A 364 -55.00 11.48 -20.08
N PRO A 365 -54.36 10.30 -20.07
CA PRO A 365 -54.52 9.30 -21.13
C PRO A 365 -55.96 8.81 -21.32
N ARG A 366 -56.86 8.99 -20.33
CA ARG A 366 -58.27 8.57 -20.42
C ARG A 366 -59.11 9.51 -21.27
N MET A 367 -58.74 10.79 -21.37
CA MET A 367 -59.49 11.81 -22.10
C MET A 367 -59.37 11.66 -23.61
N VAL A 368 -58.27 11.04 -24.09
CA VAL A 368 -57.99 10.83 -25.52
C VAL A 368 -58.88 9.74 -26.15
N GLN A 369 -59.45 8.83 -25.36
CA GLN A 369 -60.30 7.75 -25.88
C GLN A 369 -61.77 8.14 -26.09
N ALA A 370 -62.17 9.35 -25.66
CA ALA A 370 -63.58 9.76 -25.61
C ALA A 370 -64.01 10.70 -26.76
N SER A 371 -63.10 11.05 -27.67
CA SER A 371 -63.30 11.99 -28.78
C SER A 371 -63.27 11.32 -30.15
#